data_AF-A0A0D2MLL9-F1
#
_entry.id   AF-A0A0D2MLL9-F1
#
_cell.length_a   1.000
_cell.length_b   1.000
_cell.length_c   1.000
_cell.angle_alpha   90.00
_cell.angle_beta   90.00
_cell.angle_gamma   90.00
#
_symmetry.space_group_name_H-M   'P 1'
#
loop_
_entity.id
_entity.type
_entity.pdbx_description
1 polymer ?
#
loop_
_entity_poly.entity_id
_entity_poly.type
_entity_poly.pdbx_seq_one_letter_code
_entity_poly.pdbx_strand_id
1 'polypeptide(L)'
;MALASKTAAGCAGSARLAAPRVGTSVHVGVSRTTVASFASPSGVIGRAAALRQVVAAATASVSAPAAPSTSAKATEQKPTVIITGASSGLGLNAAAALAKSGDWHVVMACRDFSKAVSAAKRLGFPSGSYTVMHLDLASLDSVRQFVDAFRASGRRIDSLVCNAAVYLPTAKEPRFTADGFEVSVGTNHLGHFLLANLLLQDLEASPSANPRMVIVGSITGNTNTMAGNVPPKADLGDLSGLQDGAVMIDGKEFDGAKAYKDSKVCNMLTMREFTRRYAGKSKVQFASLYPGCIAETGLFREHYGAFK
;
A
#
# COMPACT_ATOMS: atom_id res chain seq x y z
N MET A 1 -58.48 -5.88 3.33
CA MET A 1 -59.72 -5.11 3.10
C MET A 1 -59.79 -4.04 4.18
N ALA A 2 -59.97 -2.78 3.79
CA ALA A 2 -60.18 -1.55 4.60
C ALA A 2 -59.05 -1.14 5.58
N LEU A 3 -58.27 -0.08 5.33
CA LEU A 3 -58.57 1.37 5.32
C LEU A 3 -58.99 1.98 6.67
N ALA A 4 -58.11 2.88 7.13
CA ALA A 4 -58.38 4.28 7.48
C ALA A 4 -58.92 4.67 8.87
N SER A 5 -58.06 5.43 9.56
CA SER A 5 -58.28 6.80 10.07
C SER A 5 -59.29 7.06 11.19
N LYS A 6 -58.83 7.81 12.21
CA LYS A 6 -59.36 9.10 12.75
C LYS A 6 -58.93 9.25 14.21
N THR A 7 -57.99 10.13 14.55
CA THR A 7 -58.12 11.55 14.97
C THR A 7 -58.73 11.81 16.35
N ALA A 8 -57.94 12.54 17.17
CA ALA A 8 -58.26 13.75 17.92
C ALA A 8 -58.43 13.72 19.47
N ALA A 9 -57.75 14.72 20.07
CA ALA A 9 -58.01 15.45 21.33
C ALA A 9 -57.88 14.66 22.65
N GLY A 10 -57.40 15.20 23.77
CA GLY A 10 -57.05 16.56 24.21
C GLY A 10 -56.85 16.55 25.74
N CYS A 11 -56.49 17.71 26.32
CA CYS A 11 -56.32 18.03 27.76
C CYS A 11 -55.10 17.41 28.47
N ALA A 12 -54.05 18.17 28.80
CA ALA A 12 -53.95 19.26 29.79
C ALA A 12 -54.04 18.77 31.25
N GLY A 13 -52.88 18.74 31.93
CA GLY A 13 -52.74 18.41 33.34
C GLY A 13 -51.44 19.00 33.90
N SER A 14 -51.55 20.25 34.34
CA SER A 14 -50.56 21.05 35.07
C SER A 14 -50.01 20.31 36.31
N ALA A 15 -48.69 20.18 36.42
CA ALA A 15 -47.80 20.89 37.35
C ALA A 15 -48.05 20.71 38.85
N ARG A 16 -46.99 20.42 39.62
CA ARG A 16 -46.53 21.17 40.82
C ARG A 16 -45.17 20.63 41.31
N LEU A 17 -44.15 21.48 41.23
CA LEU A 17 -43.38 22.08 42.35
C LEU A 17 -42.43 21.14 43.11
N ALA A 18 -41.11 21.37 42.98
CA ALA A 18 -40.31 22.05 44.00
C ALA A 18 -38.81 22.12 43.61
N ALA A 19 -38.32 23.32 43.34
CA ALA A 19 -36.93 23.73 43.58
C ALA A 19 -36.79 24.08 45.09
N PRO A 20 -35.60 24.26 45.74
CA PRO A 20 -34.45 25.06 45.30
C PRO A 20 -33.07 24.42 45.63
N ARG A 21 -31.91 24.89 45.13
CA ARG A 21 -31.10 26.03 45.62
C ARG A 21 -29.98 26.29 44.59
N VAL A 22 -29.99 27.43 43.91
CA VAL A 22 -29.16 28.65 44.15
C VAL A 22 -27.65 28.36 44.19
N GLY A 23 -26.92 28.94 43.22
CA GLY A 23 -25.46 29.01 43.28
C GLY A 23 -24.77 29.49 42.00
N THR A 24 -24.97 30.75 41.65
CA THR A 24 -24.02 31.65 40.95
C THR A 24 -23.61 31.37 39.48
N SER A 25 -24.01 32.30 38.62
CA SER A 25 -23.57 32.54 37.24
C SER A 25 -22.18 33.16 37.17
N VAL A 26 -21.43 32.92 36.08
CA VAL A 26 -20.78 33.97 35.26
C VAL A 26 -20.67 33.49 33.80
N HIS A 27 -20.90 34.43 32.87
CA HIS A 27 -21.05 34.37 31.42
C HIS A 27 -19.86 33.88 30.57
N VAL A 28 -20.18 33.22 29.44
CA VAL A 28 -19.58 33.40 28.09
C VAL A 28 -20.74 33.14 27.11
N GLY A 29 -21.26 34.08 26.30
CA GLY A 29 -20.58 34.80 25.23
C GLY A 29 -20.84 34.11 23.88
N VAL A 30 -22.08 34.14 23.38
CA VAL A 30 -22.44 33.59 22.05
C VAL A 30 -22.19 34.67 21.00
N SER A 31 -21.17 34.46 20.15
CA SER A 31 -21.01 35.26 18.93
C SER A 31 -21.53 34.47 17.73
N ARG A 32 -22.47 35.10 17.02
CA ARG A 32 -22.89 34.74 15.66
C ARG A 32 -21.67 34.77 14.74
N THR A 33 -21.50 33.75 13.92
CA THR A 33 -20.60 33.82 12.76
C THR A 33 -21.41 33.67 11.48
N THR A 34 -21.20 34.67 10.66
CA THR A 34 -21.80 35.00 9.37
C THR A 34 -21.54 33.91 8.33
N VAL A 35 -22.56 33.64 7.51
CA VAL A 35 -22.43 32.87 6.27
C VAL A 35 -21.63 33.72 5.27
N ALA A 36 -20.48 33.23 4.85
CA ALA A 36 -19.72 33.78 3.73
C ALA A 36 -19.55 32.70 2.66
N SER A 37 -20.33 32.82 1.59
CA SER A 37 -20.09 32.22 0.28
C SER A 37 -18.98 33.02 -0.39
N PHE A 38 -17.86 32.39 -0.78
CA PHE A 38 -17.00 32.88 -1.87
C PHE A 38 -16.18 31.73 -2.51
N ALA A 39 -16.44 31.56 -3.80
CA ALA A 39 -15.61 31.19 -4.95
C ALA A 39 -14.26 30.43 -4.76
N SER A 40 -14.08 29.44 -5.64
CA SER A 40 -12.81 28.77 -5.97
C SER A 40 -11.68 29.74 -6.34
N PRO A 41 -10.43 29.30 -6.10
CA PRO A 41 -9.34 29.59 -7.00
C PRO A 41 -8.67 28.30 -7.51
N SER A 42 -8.62 28.19 -8.83
CA SER A 42 -7.58 27.46 -9.56
C SER A 42 -6.20 27.95 -9.10
N GLY A 43 -5.31 27.04 -8.72
CA GLY A 43 -3.98 27.43 -8.24
C GLY A 43 -3.01 26.26 -8.17
N VAL A 44 -2.18 26.15 -9.20
CA VAL A 44 -1.08 25.19 -9.34
C VAL A 44 0.01 25.51 -8.31
N ILE A 45 -0.14 25.06 -7.07
CA ILE A 45 0.94 25.09 -6.06
C ILE A 45 0.80 23.83 -5.21
N GLY A 46 1.61 22.80 -5.48
CA GLY A 46 1.58 21.59 -4.65
C GLY A 46 2.45 20.40 -5.08
N ARG A 47 3.09 20.41 -6.25
CA ARG A 47 3.89 19.24 -6.71
C ARG A 47 5.31 19.18 -6.14
N ALA A 48 5.98 20.32 -5.93
CA ALA A 48 7.37 20.33 -5.47
C ALA A 48 7.55 19.95 -3.98
N ALA A 49 6.53 20.15 -3.14
CA ALA A 49 6.61 19.87 -1.70
C ALA A 49 6.55 18.36 -1.39
N ALA A 50 5.76 17.59 -2.14
CA ALA A 50 5.65 16.14 -1.98
C ALA A 50 6.95 15.42 -2.34
N LEU A 51 7.68 15.91 -3.35
CA LEU A 51 8.91 15.26 -3.83
C LEU A 51 10.09 15.40 -2.86
N ARG A 52 10.19 16.55 -2.17
CA ARG A 52 11.22 16.76 -1.14
C ARG A 52 11.06 15.81 0.05
N GLN A 53 9.84 15.35 0.37
CA GLN A 53 9.63 14.38 1.46
C GLN A 53 10.07 12.96 1.09
N VAL A 54 9.96 12.55 -0.18
CA VAL A 54 10.39 11.21 -0.62
C VAL A 54 11.93 11.11 -0.71
N VAL A 55 12.61 12.19 -1.12
CA VAL A 55 14.08 12.22 -1.23
C VAL A 55 14.77 12.53 0.12
N ALA A 56 14.19 13.41 0.96
CA ALA A 56 14.77 13.70 2.29
C ALA A 56 14.64 12.52 3.26
N ALA A 57 13.60 11.68 3.13
CA ALA A 57 13.44 10.47 3.94
C ALA A 57 14.54 9.41 3.69
N ALA A 58 15.27 9.49 2.57
CA ALA A 58 16.36 8.57 2.23
C ALA A 58 17.75 9.05 2.72
N THR A 59 17.86 10.23 3.32
CA THR A 59 19.13 10.83 3.77
C THR A 59 19.16 11.28 5.23
N ALA A 60 18.02 11.28 5.93
CA ALA A 60 18.00 11.48 7.37
C ALA A 60 18.48 10.21 8.10
N SER A 61 19.61 10.31 8.79
CA SER A 61 20.01 9.33 9.80
C SER A 61 18.95 9.31 10.90
N VAL A 62 18.06 8.31 10.87
CA VAL A 62 17.06 8.10 11.91
C VAL A 62 17.80 7.63 13.17
N SER A 63 17.83 8.49 14.19
CA SER A 63 18.22 8.08 15.53
C SER A 63 17.19 7.07 16.04
N ALA A 64 17.67 5.87 16.40
CA ALA A 64 16.83 4.75 16.80
C ALA A 64 16.15 5.03 18.16
N PRO A 65 14.83 4.82 18.31
CA PRO A 65 14.24 4.61 19.62
C PRO A 65 14.75 3.29 20.18
N ALA A 66 14.98 3.23 21.49
CA ALA A 66 15.42 2.03 22.19
C ALA A 66 14.47 0.85 21.92
N ALA A 67 15.03 -0.28 21.49
CA ALA A 67 14.29 -1.51 21.24
C ALA A 67 13.64 -2.03 22.54
N PRO A 68 12.36 -2.43 22.53
CA PRO A 68 11.78 -3.17 23.64
C PRO A 68 12.48 -4.53 23.74
N SER A 69 13.01 -4.87 24.92
CA SER A 69 13.61 -6.17 25.19
C SER A 69 12.52 -7.26 25.20
N THR A 70 12.39 -8.01 24.11
CA THR A 70 11.52 -9.19 24.03
C THR A 70 12.29 -10.43 23.59
N SER A 71 13.27 -10.86 24.40
CA SER A 71 14.15 -11.98 24.02
C SER A 71 13.57 -13.39 24.28
N ALA A 72 12.35 -13.53 24.80
CA ALA A 72 11.80 -14.85 25.16
C ALA A 72 10.62 -15.33 24.29
N LYS A 73 9.87 -14.46 23.61
CA LYS A 73 8.67 -14.86 22.82
C LYS A 73 8.93 -15.09 21.33
N ALA A 74 10.03 -14.59 20.77
CA ALA A 74 10.27 -14.61 19.32
C ALA A 74 10.61 -16.00 18.75
N THR A 75 11.07 -16.92 19.59
CA THR A 75 11.47 -18.29 19.22
C THR A 75 10.29 -19.26 19.09
N GLU A 76 9.12 -18.97 19.67
CA GLU A 76 7.92 -19.81 19.53
C GLU A 76 7.01 -19.40 18.34
N GLN A 77 7.22 -18.22 17.75
CA GLN A 77 6.41 -17.76 16.63
C GLN A 77 6.86 -18.39 15.31
N LYS A 78 5.89 -18.90 14.53
CA LYS A 78 6.12 -19.31 13.14
C LYS A 78 6.77 -18.17 12.33
N PRO A 79 7.74 -18.48 11.45
CA PRO A 79 8.25 -17.54 10.48
C PRO A 79 7.12 -16.83 9.72
N THR A 80 7.24 -15.53 9.55
CA THR A 80 6.17 -14.72 8.97
C THR A 80 6.61 -14.10 7.64
N VAL A 81 5.75 -14.23 6.65
CA VAL A 81 5.91 -13.61 5.33
C VAL A 81 4.82 -12.56 5.11
N ILE A 82 5.23 -11.35 4.73
CA ILE A 82 4.30 -10.31 4.25
C ILE A 82 4.24 -10.41 2.72
N ILE A 83 3.02 -10.54 2.17
CA ILE A 83 2.81 -10.56 0.71
C ILE A 83 1.84 -9.44 0.35
N THR A 84 2.33 -8.47 -0.43
CA THR A 84 1.46 -7.39 -0.94
C THR A 84 0.60 -7.90 -2.10
N GLY A 85 -0.66 -7.46 -2.15
CA GLY A 85 -1.57 -7.85 -3.23
C GLY A 85 -1.96 -9.33 -3.19
N ALA A 86 -2.05 -9.92 -2.00
CA ALA A 86 -2.35 -11.33 -1.79
C ALA A 86 -3.85 -11.71 -1.96
N SER A 87 -4.70 -10.81 -2.48
CA SER A 87 -6.14 -11.06 -2.66
C SER A 87 -6.51 -11.71 -4.00
N SER A 88 -5.58 -11.80 -4.95
CA SER A 88 -5.79 -12.43 -6.26
C SER A 88 -4.47 -12.84 -6.94
N GLY A 89 -4.57 -13.63 -8.01
CA GLY A 89 -3.44 -13.92 -8.91
C GLY A 89 -2.25 -14.58 -8.23
N LEU A 90 -1.03 -14.20 -8.64
CA LEU A 90 0.22 -14.76 -8.12
C LEU A 90 0.34 -14.64 -6.60
N GLY A 91 0.08 -13.45 -6.04
CA GLY A 91 0.20 -13.20 -4.61
C GLY A 91 -0.73 -14.09 -3.77
N LEU A 92 -1.96 -14.31 -4.24
CA LEU A 92 -2.91 -15.21 -3.56
C LEU A 92 -2.46 -16.67 -3.60
N ASN A 93 -1.97 -17.14 -4.75
CA ASN A 93 -1.49 -18.53 -4.87
C ASN A 93 -0.21 -18.76 -4.05
N ALA A 94 0.71 -17.79 -4.03
CA ALA A 94 1.89 -17.83 -3.15
C ALA A 94 1.49 -17.85 -1.67
N ALA A 95 0.54 -17.00 -1.27
CA ALA A 95 -0.02 -16.99 0.07
C ALA A 95 -0.66 -18.34 0.42
N ALA A 96 -1.40 -18.96 -0.50
CA ALA A 96 -2.04 -20.26 -0.29
C ALA A 96 -1.02 -21.38 -0.09
N ALA A 97 0.02 -21.43 -0.93
CA ALA A 97 1.08 -22.43 -0.82
C ALA A 97 1.81 -22.32 0.52
N LEU A 98 2.19 -21.10 0.92
CA LEU A 98 2.89 -20.86 2.18
C LEU A 98 2.01 -21.14 3.40
N ALA A 99 0.74 -20.70 3.39
CA ALA A 99 -0.21 -20.98 4.47
C ALA A 99 -0.47 -22.48 4.65
N LYS A 100 -0.62 -23.23 3.55
CA LYS A 100 -0.91 -24.68 3.56
C LYS A 100 0.30 -25.54 3.90
N SER A 101 1.53 -25.03 3.74
CA SER A 101 2.73 -25.75 4.17
C SER A 101 2.74 -26.02 5.68
N GLY A 102 2.07 -25.18 6.47
CA GLY A 102 2.07 -25.26 7.93
C GLY A 102 3.28 -24.58 8.58
N ASP A 103 4.35 -24.30 7.83
CA ASP A 103 5.60 -23.73 8.36
C ASP A 103 5.56 -22.21 8.49
N TRP A 104 4.71 -21.54 7.71
CA TRP A 104 4.66 -20.09 7.61
C TRP A 104 3.37 -19.52 8.18
N HIS A 105 3.45 -18.32 8.74
CA HIS A 105 2.32 -17.44 8.87
C HIS A 105 2.35 -16.37 7.78
N VAL A 106 1.22 -16.17 7.11
CA VAL A 106 1.12 -15.23 5.98
C VAL A 106 0.37 -13.97 6.38
N VAL A 107 1.02 -12.81 6.30
CA VAL A 107 0.35 -11.52 6.34
C VAL A 107 -0.07 -11.16 4.92
N MET A 108 -1.36 -11.27 4.65
CA MET A 108 -1.98 -10.87 3.39
C MET A 108 -2.22 -9.36 3.40
N ALA A 109 -1.23 -8.59 2.92
CA ALA A 109 -1.30 -7.14 2.87
C ALA A 109 -2.10 -6.70 1.63
N CYS A 110 -3.36 -6.30 1.84
CA CYS A 110 -4.34 -6.09 0.78
C CYS A 110 -5.13 -4.80 0.98
N ARG A 111 -5.44 -4.10 -0.12
CA ARG A 111 -6.33 -2.93 -0.10
C ARG A 111 -7.77 -3.30 0.27
N ASP A 112 -8.28 -4.40 -0.28
CA ASP A 112 -9.64 -4.87 -0.03
C ASP A 112 -9.60 -6.05 0.95
N PHE A 113 -9.96 -5.75 2.21
CA PHE A 113 -9.99 -6.71 3.30
C PHE A 113 -10.98 -7.86 3.03
N SER A 114 -12.21 -7.53 2.65
CA SER A 114 -13.29 -8.50 2.42
C SER A 114 -12.97 -9.46 1.27
N LYS A 115 -12.39 -8.92 0.18
CA LYS A 115 -11.92 -9.75 -0.94
C LYS A 115 -10.81 -10.71 -0.52
N ALA A 116 -9.84 -10.25 0.27
CA ALA A 116 -8.73 -11.09 0.72
C ALA A 116 -9.20 -12.23 1.63
N VAL A 117 -10.05 -11.92 2.62
CA VAL A 117 -10.65 -12.94 3.52
C VAL A 117 -11.46 -13.97 2.72
N SER A 118 -12.29 -13.51 1.78
CA SER A 118 -13.11 -14.41 0.95
C SER A 118 -12.25 -15.30 0.06
N ALA A 119 -11.15 -14.77 -0.49
CA ALA A 119 -10.21 -15.54 -1.30
C ALA A 119 -9.46 -16.60 -0.48
N ALA A 120 -8.99 -16.25 0.73
CA ALA A 120 -8.33 -17.19 1.63
C ALA A 120 -9.26 -18.34 2.05
N LYS A 121 -10.53 -18.03 2.37
CA LYS A 121 -11.57 -19.04 2.65
C LYS A 121 -11.81 -19.94 1.45
N ARG A 122 -12.01 -19.37 0.25
CA ARG A 122 -12.25 -20.13 -0.98
C ARG A 122 -11.11 -21.09 -1.30
N LEU A 123 -9.86 -20.70 -1.03
CA LEU A 123 -8.70 -21.56 -1.26
C LEU A 123 -8.37 -22.48 -0.08
N GLY A 124 -9.15 -22.46 1.01
CA GLY A 124 -8.96 -23.36 2.15
C GLY A 124 -7.66 -23.10 2.91
N PHE A 125 -7.36 -21.84 3.24
CA PHE A 125 -6.23 -21.52 4.11
C PHE A 125 -6.48 -22.10 5.51
N PRO A 126 -5.52 -22.81 6.13
CA PRO A 126 -5.69 -23.34 7.48
C PRO A 126 -5.98 -22.23 8.51
N SER A 127 -6.78 -22.52 9.54
CA SER A 127 -7.04 -21.56 10.61
C SER A 127 -5.73 -21.14 11.31
N GLY A 128 -5.58 -19.85 11.61
CA GLY A 128 -4.37 -19.29 12.24
C GLY A 128 -3.12 -19.22 11.34
N SER A 129 -3.19 -19.68 10.08
CA SER A 129 -2.06 -19.63 9.14
C SER A 129 -1.86 -18.26 8.47
N TYR A 130 -2.82 -17.35 8.59
CA TYR A 130 -2.75 -16.04 7.95
C TYR A 130 -3.45 -14.94 8.76
N THR A 131 -3.05 -13.71 8.50
CA THR A 131 -3.73 -12.47 8.94
C THR A 131 -3.92 -11.57 7.74
N VAL A 132 -5.10 -10.98 7.57
CA VAL A 132 -5.33 -9.96 6.54
C VAL A 132 -5.10 -8.59 7.18
N MET A 133 -4.27 -7.76 6.54
CA MET A 133 -3.97 -6.41 7.01
C MET A 133 -4.17 -5.42 5.86
N HIS A 134 -4.75 -4.26 6.17
CA HIS A 134 -5.02 -3.24 5.16
C HIS A 134 -3.72 -2.61 4.67
N LEU A 135 -3.53 -2.60 3.35
CA LEU A 135 -2.43 -1.90 2.68
C LEU A 135 -2.91 -1.40 1.32
N ASP A 136 -3.02 -0.08 1.18
CA ASP A 136 -3.13 0.57 -0.13
C ASP A 136 -1.79 1.20 -0.52
N LEU A 137 -1.11 0.62 -1.51
CA LEU A 137 0.17 1.14 -2.01
C LEU A 137 0.01 2.45 -2.80
N ALA A 138 -1.22 2.84 -3.16
CA ALA A 138 -1.52 4.14 -3.76
C ALA A 138 -1.70 5.26 -2.71
N SER A 139 -1.33 5.01 -1.45
CA SER A 139 -1.26 6.01 -0.38
C SER A 139 -0.03 5.75 0.48
N LEU A 140 0.93 6.67 0.48
CA LEU A 140 2.14 6.53 1.31
C LEU A 140 1.80 6.58 2.81
N ASP A 141 0.72 7.27 3.18
CA ASP A 141 0.19 7.23 4.56
C ASP A 141 -0.35 5.84 4.91
N SER A 142 -1.12 5.19 4.03
CA SER A 142 -1.54 3.80 4.23
C SER A 142 -0.36 2.83 4.36
N VAL A 143 0.75 3.07 3.68
CA VAL A 143 1.98 2.26 3.82
C VAL A 143 2.55 2.39 5.24
N ARG A 144 2.61 3.61 5.80
CA ARG A 144 3.09 3.85 7.17
C ARG A 144 2.17 3.21 8.19
N GLN A 145 0.85 3.43 8.07
CA GLN A 145 -0.14 2.82 8.94
C GLN A 145 -0.08 1.28 8.92
N PHE A 146 0.15 0.68 7.75
CA PHE A 146 0.36 -0.78 7.65
C PHE A 146 1.57 -1.24 8.45
N VAL A 147 2.71 -0.54 8.33
CA VAL A 147 3.94 -0.89 9.06
C VAL A 147 3.73 -0.75 10.57
N ASP A 148 3.08 0.32 11.02
CA ASP A 148 2.78 0.54 12.44
C ASP A 148 1.84 -0.54 12.99
N ALA A 149 0.78 -0.86 12.25
CA ALA A 149 -0.13 -1.95 12.61
C ALA A 149 0.58 -3.32 12.64
N PHE A 150 1.50 -3.57 11.68
CA PHE A 150 2.28 -4.79 11.65
C PHE A 150 3.20 -4.89 12.87
N ARG A 151 3.92 -3.82 13.22
CA ARG A 151 4.76 -3.76 14.42
C ARG A 151 3.95 -3.95 15.69
N ALA A 152 2.78 -3.31 15.79
CA ALA A 152 1.86 -3.45 16.91
C ALA A 152 1.33 -4.89 17.09
N SER A 153 1.30 -5.69 16.02
CA SER A 153 0.92 -7.11 16.12
C SER A 153 1.93 -7.97 16.89
N GLY A 154 3.16 -7.46 17.13
CA GLY A 154 4.22 -8.18 17.83
C GLY A 154 4.74 -9.42 17.09
N ARG A 155 4.45 -9.54 15.79
CA ARG A 155 4.95 -10.62 14.95
C ARG A 155 6.35 -10.27 14.42
N ARG A 156 7.23 -11.27 14.39
CA ARG A 156 8.48 -11.20 13.59
C ARG A 156 8.15 -11.08 12.08
N ILE A 157 9.09 -10.58 11.28
CA ILE A 157 9.08 -10.72 9.82
C ILE A 157 10.33 -11.49 9.39
N ASP A 158 10.17 -12.41 8.44
CA ASP A 158 11.26 -13.22 7.90
C ASP A 158 11.34 -13.12 6.38
N SER A 159 10.23 -12.74 5.74
CA SER A 159 10.20 -12.51 4.30
C SER A 159 9.22 -11.39 3.94
N LEU A 160 9.64 -10.49 3.06
CA LEU A 160 8.77 -9.51 2.41
C LEU A 160 8.68 -9.83 0.92
N VAL A 161 7.47 -9.97 0.40
CA VAL A 161 7.18 -10.16 -1.02
C VAL A 161 6.37 -8.98 -1.54
N CYS A 162 7.06 -8.06 -2.20
CA CYS A 162 6.49 -6.92 -2.91
C CYS A 162 5.93 -7.37 -4.28
N ASN A 163 4.71 -7.90 -4.26
CA ASN A 163 4.04 -8.53 -5.41
C ASN A 163 3.00 -7.63 -6.09
N ALA A 164 2.28 -6.79 -5.34
CA ALA A 164 1.16 -6.02 -5.85
C ALA A 164 1.53 -5.19 -7.08
N ALA A 165 0.63 -5.13 -8.06
CA ALA A 165 0.79 -4.24 -9.19
C ALA A 165 -0.56 -3.81 -9.76
N VAL A 166 -0.58 -2.63 -10.36
CA VAL A 166 -1.62 -2.16 -11.27
C VAL A 166 -1.02 -2.02 -12.66
N TYR A 167 -1.81 -2.35 -13.67
CA TYR A 167 -1.47 -2.22 -15.07
C TYR A 167 -2.70 -1.66 -15.79
N LEU A 168 -2.55 -0.49 -16.41
CA LEU A 168 -3.62 0.25 -17.09
C LEU A 168 -3.17 0.62 -18.52
N PRO A 169 -2.90 -0.37 -19.39
CA PRO A 169 -2.31 -0.13 -20.70
C PRO A 169 -3.19 0.65 -21.66
N THR A 170 -4.51 0.59 -21.50
CA THR A 170 -5.47 1.28 -22.37
C THR A 170 -5.87 2.65 -21.85
N ALA A 171 -5.29 3.10 -20.73
CA ALA A 171 -5.57 4.42 -20.17
C ALA A 171 -5.07 5.52 -21.11
N LYS A 172 -5.99 6.40 -21.51
CA LYS A 172 -5.68 7.60 -22.31
C LYS A 172 -5.22 8.78 -21.46
N GLU A 173 -5.67 8.82 -20.21
CA GLU A 173 -5.37 9.88 -19.24
C GLU A 173 -4.75 9.29 -17.98
N PRO A 174 -3.81 9.99 -17.33
CA PRO A 174 -3.21 9.52 -16.10
C PRO A 174 -4.22 9.50 -14.96
N ARG A 175 -4.06 8.52 -14.08
CA ARG A 175 -4.71 8.51 -12.76
C ARG A 175 -3.65 8.76 -11.71
N PHE A 176 -4.06 9.31 -10.56
CA PHE A 176 -3.13 9.70 -9.52
C PHE A 176 -3.37 8.93 -8.22
N THR A 177 -2.29 8.69 -7.48
CA THR A 177 -2.31 8.23 -6.10
C THR A 177 -2.82 9.34 -5.17
N ALA A 178 -3.08 9.01 -3.89
CA ALA A 178 -3.43 10.00 -2.88
C ALA A 178 -2.34 11.09 -2.72
N ASP A 179 -1.09 10.73 -3.01
CA ASP A 179 0.08 11.61 -2.92
C ASP A 179 0.39 12.36 -4.24
N GLY A 180 -0.46 12.20 -5.27
CA GLY A 180 -0.34 12.94 -6.54
C GLY A 180 0.63 12.37 -7.58
N PHE A 181 1.11 11.13 -7.40
CA PHE A 181 1.94 10.43 -8.39
C PHE A 181 1.08 9.68 -9.41
N GLU A 182 1.58 9.46 -10.63
CA GLU A 182 0.91 8.55 -11.58
C GLU A 182 0.71 7.17 -10.93
N VAL A 183 -0.48 6.59 -11.10
CA VAL A 183 -0.95 5.46 -10.28
C VAL A 183 -0.10 4.19 -10.45
N SER A 184 0.42 3.91 -11.64
CA SER A 184 1.25 2.73 -11.91
C SER A 184 2.61 2.85 -11.23
N VAL A 185 3.30 3.99 -11.41
CA VAL A 185 4.57 4.29 -10.74
C VAL A 185 4.38 4.39 -9.22
N GLY A 186 3.38 5.13 -8.79
CA GLY A 186 3.06 5.33 -7.38
C GLY A 186 2.76 4.03 -6.64
N THR A 187 1.92 3.18 -7.22
CA THR A 187 1.54 1.89 -6.60
C THR A 187 2.62 0.84 -6.72
N ASN A 188 3.16 0.62 -7.93
CA ASN A 188 4.03 -0.52 -8.21
C ASN A 188 5.45 -0.31 -7.68
N HIS A 189 5.90 0.95 -7.66
CA HIS A 189 7.25 1.32 -7.27
C HIS A 189 7.28 2.16 -5.99
N LEU A 190 6.74 3.38 -5.94
CA LEU A 190 6.97 4.29 -4.81
C LEU A 190 6.40 3.74 -3.48
N GLY A 191 5.19 3.18 -3.50
CA GLY A 191 4.59 2.53 -2.33
C GLY A 191 5.43 1.34 -1.85
N HIS A 192 5.92 0.49 -2.76
CA HIS A 192 6.79 -0.62 -2.42
C HIS A 192 8.18 -0.18 -1.96
N PHE A 193 8.72 0.89 -2.55
CA PHE A 193 10.00 1.47 -2.17
C PHE A 193 9.95 1.96 -0.74
N LEU A 194 8.89 2.70 -0.36
CA LEU A 194 8.67 3.13 1.01
C LEU A 194 8.50 1.92 1.95
N LEU A 195 7.64 0.97 1.59
CA LEU A 195 7.39 -0.24 2.40
C LEU A 195 8.68 -1.03 2.67
N ALA A 196 9.49 -1.25 1.63
CA ALA A 196 10.75 -1.97 1.70
C ALA A 196 11.77 -1.27 2.60
N ASN A 197 11.91 0.06 2.49
CA ASN A 197 12.80 0.82 3.36
C ASN A 197 12.34 0.81 4.82
N LEU A 198 11.03 0.95 5.07
CA LEU A 198 10.50 0.94 6.43
C LEU A 198 10.67 -0.42 7.12
N LEU A 199 10.40 -1.53 6.40
CA LEU A 199 10.49 -2.89 6.94
C LEU A 199 11.90 -3.49 6.90
N LEU A 200 12.89 -2.79 6.37
CA LEU A 200 14.26 -3.30 6.32
C LEU A 200 14.81 -3.55 7.73
N GLN A 201 14.61 -2.62 8.67
CA GLN A 201 15.06 -2.80 10.05
C GLN A 201 14.36 -3.98 10.73
N ASP A 202 13.07 -4.18 10.46
CA ASP A 202 12.31 -5.33 10.97
C ASP A 202 12.86 -6.66 10.41
N LEU A 203 13.27 -6.68 9.14
CA LEU A 203 13.95 -7.85 8.53
C LEU A 203 15.36 -8.08 9.08
N GLU A 204 16.12 -7.03 9.39
CA GLU A 204 17.42 -7.17 10.08
C GLU A 204 17.24 -7.72 11.50
N ALA A 205 16.16 -7.35 12.19
CA ALA A 205 15.83 -7.87 13.51
C ALA A 205 15.29 -9.32 13.48
N SER A 206 15.02 -9.87 12.29
CA SER A 206 14.55 -11.24 12.12
C SER A 206 15.49 -12.26 12.80
N PRO A 207 14.97 -13.22 13.58
CA PRO A 207 15.77 -14.35 14.07
C PRO A 207 16.20 -15.33 12.97
N SER A 208 15.70 -15.19 11.74
CA SER A 208 16.11 -16.03 10.61
C SER A 208 17.58 -15.79 10.29
N ALA A 209 18.30 -16.86 9.93
CA ALA A 209 19.65 -16.75 9.39
C ALA A 209 19.65 -16.10 7.99
N ASN A 210 18.54 -16.21 7.25
CA ASN A 210 18.43 -15.76 5.87
C ASN A 210 17.08 -15.05 5.62
N PRO A 211 16.81 -13.89 6.25
CA PRO A 211 15.61 -13.11 5.95
C PRO A 211 15.64 -12.65 4.49
N ARG A 212 14.47 -12.53 3.85
CA ARG A 212 14.40 -12.26 2.40
C ARG A 212 13.53 -11.04 2.10
N MET A 213 13.97 -10.25 1.14
CA MET A 213 13.16 -9.20 0.52
C MET A 213 13.11 -9.47 -0.97
N VAL A 214 11.91 -9.77 -1.47
CA VAL A 214 11.66 -10.14 -2.86
C VAL A 214 10.74 -9.13 -3.50
N ILE A 215 11.12 -8.58 -4.65
CA ILE A 215 10.21 -7.77 -5.48
C ILE A 215 9.83 -8.53 -6.76
N VAL A 216 8.55 -8.51 -7.11
CA VAL A 216 8.06 -9.10 -8.36
C VAL A 216 8.29 -8.11 -9.50
N GLY A 217 9.28 -8.44 -10.32
CA GLY A 217 9.68 -7.72 -11.51
C GLY A 217 8.86 -8.05 -12.74
N SER A 218 9.42 -7.73 -13.89
CA SER A 218 8.88 -8.09 -15.19
C SER A 218 10.00 -8.10 -16.24
N ILE A 219 9.95 -9.04 -17.18
CA ILE A 219 10.81 -9.00 -18.37
C ILE A 219 10.49 -7.81 -19.27
N THR A 220 9.28 -7.26 -19.18
CA THR A 220 8.84 -6.12 -20.02
C THR A 220 9.60 -4.82 -19.75
N GLY A 221 10.31 -4.74 -18.62
CA GLY A 221 11.22 -3.63 -18.33
C GLY A 221 12.63 -3.84 -18.89
N ASN A 222 12.97 -5.03 -19.39
CA ASN A 222 14.32 -5.36 -19.80
C ASN A 222 14.44 -5.44 -21.32
N THR A 223 15.16 -4.50 -21.91
CA THR A 223 15.37 -4.37 -23.36
C THR A 223 16.22 -5.50 -23.96
N ASN A 224 16.85 -6.35 -23.14
CA ASN A 224 17.54 -7.54 -23.62
C ASN A 224 16.61 -8.76 -23.83
N THR A 225 15.30 -8.61 -23.63
CA THR A 225 14.31 -9.68 -23.83
C THR A 225 13.36 -9.36 -24.98
N MET A 226 12.77 -10.40 -25.58
CA MET A 226 11.69 -10.25 -26.58
C MET A 226 10.56 -9.35 -26.07
N ALA A 227 10.06 -9.61 -24.85
CA ALA A 227 8.93 -8.88 -24.30
C ALA A 227 9.26 -7.42 -23.94
N GLY A 228 10.49 -7.12 -23.53
CA GLY A 228 10.93 -5.74 -23.27
C GLY A 228 11.20 -4.93 -24.55
N ASN A 229 11.24 -5.58 -25.71
CA ASN A 229 11.32 -4.90 -27.00
C ASN A 229 9.97 -4.54 -27.61
N VAL A 230 8.86 -5.07 -27.08
CA VAL A 230 7.51 -4.71 -27.51
C VAL A 230 7.22 -3.26 -27.11
N PRO A 231 6.92 -2.35 -28.06
CA PRO A 231 6.57 -0.97 -27.73
C PRO A 231 5.29 -0.84 -26.88
N PRO A 232 5.13 0.26 -26.12
CA PRO A 232 6.16 1.26 -25.81
C PRO A 232 7.27 0.66 -24.92
N LYS A 233 8.53 1.08 -25.07
CA LYS A 233 9.64 0.54 -24.26
C LYS A 233 9.75 1.30 -22.93
N ALA A 234 10.23 0.62 -21.90
CA ALA A 234 10.63 1.32 -20.67
C ALA A 234 11.80 2.27 -20.98
N ASP A 235 11.71 3.49 -20.49
CA ASP A 235 12.73 4.52 -20.61
C ASP A 235 12.55 5.51 -19.45
N LEU A 236 13.50 5.51 -18.53
CA LEU A 236 13.48 6.39 -17.36
C LEU A 236 14.12 7.77 -17.65
N GLY A 237 14.70 7.96 -18.83
CA GLY A 237 15.45 9.17 -19.17
C GLY A 237 16.57 9.45 -18.15
N ASP A 238 16.73 10.72 -17.82
CA ASP A 238 17.62 11.21 -16.77
C ASP A 238 16.92 11.38 -15.41
N LEU A 239 15.70 10.84 -15.26
CA LEU A 239 14.84 10.98 -14.08
C LEU A 239 14.34 12.41 -13.81
N SER A 240 14.53 13.36 -14.74
CA SER A 240 14.03 14.74 -14.59
C SER A 240 12.53 14.80 -14.30
N GLY A 241 11.73 13.96 -14.97
CA GLY A 241 10.29 13.88 -14.71
C GLY A 241 9.96 13.48 -13.28
N LEU A 242 10.73 12.56 -12.69
CA LEU A 242 10.58 12.25 -11.27
C LEU A 242 10.95 13.46 -10.41
N GLN A 243 12.06 14.15 -10.70
CA GLN A 243 12.54 15.33 -9.97
C GLN A 243 11.58 16.54 -10.04
N ASP A 244 10.87 16.71 -11.15
CA ASP A 244 10.00 17.86 -11.39
C ASP A 244 8.53 17.57 -11.03
N GLY A 245 8.21 16.33 -10.64
CA GLY A 245 6.83 15.91 -10.37
C GLY A 245 5.98 15.83 -11.65
N ALA A 246 6.60 15.44 -12.76
CA ALA A 246 5.91 15.12 -14.00
C ALA A 246 5.10 13.81 -13.87
N VAL A 247 4.26 13.54 -14.87
CA VAL A 247 3.43 12.33 -14.89
C VAL A 247 4.28 11.09 -15.18
N MET A 248 5.22 11.19 -16.12
CA MET A 248 6.15 10.12 -16.47
C MET A 248 7.54 10.39 -15.86
N ILE A 249 8.28 9.33 -15.56
CA ILE A 249 9.60 9.41 -14.92
C ILE A 249 10.62 10.16 -15.79
N ASP A 250 10.52 10.01 -17.11
CA ASP A 250 11.36 10.69 -18.10
C ASP A 250 10.83 12.07 -18.53
N GLY A 251 9.77 12.56 -17.89
CA GLY A 251 9.19 13.88 -18.17
C GLY A 251 8.36 13.98 -19.45
N LYS A 252 8.19 12.87 -20.20
CA LYS A 252 7.43 12.84 -21.45
C LYS A 252 5.92 12.74 -21.22
N GLU A 253 5.16 12.77 -22.33
CA GLU A 253 3.71 12.58 -22.34
C GLU A 253 3.32 11.21 -21.76
N PHE A 254 2.11 11.15 -21.18
CA PHE A 254 1.61 9.96 -20.53
C PHE A 254 1.36 8.81 -21.51
N ASP A 255 1.83 7.62 -21.14
CA ASP A 255 1.44 6.36 -21.75
C ASP A 255 1.29 5.30 -20.64
N GLY A 256 0.08 4.74 -20.50
CA GLY A 256 -0.23 3.80 -19.42
C GLY A 256 0.53 2.47 -19.51
N ALA A 257 0.85 2.00 -20.72
CA ALA A 257 1.64 0.80 -20.90
C ALA A 257 3.13 1.05 -20.59
N LYS A 258 3.66 2.21 -20.99
CA LYS A 258 5.01 2.65 -20.66
C LYS A 258 5.16 2.86 -19.14
N ALA A 259 4.21 3.53 -18.48
CA ALA A 259 4.24 3.81 -17.05
C ALA A 259 4.37 2.52 -16.20
N TYR A 260 3.65 1.47 -16.59
CA TYR A 260 3.82 0.15 -15.98
C TYR A 260 5.23 -0.41 -16.20
N LYS A 261 5.74 -0.39 -17.44
CA LYS A 261 7.08 -0.92 -17.76
C LYS A 261 8.17 -0.14 -17.02
N ASP A 262 8.09 1.18 -16.98
CA ASP A 262 8.98 2.06 -16.21
C ASP A 262 8.95 1.68 -14.71
N SER A 263 7.76 1.52 -14.12
CA SER A 263 7.61 1.10 -12.73
C SER A 263 8.27 -0.25 -12.43
N LYS A 264 8.23 -1.19 -13.40
CA LYS A 264 8.89 -2.50 -13.26
C LYS A 264 10.40 -2.41 -13.39
N VAL A 265 10.93 -1.52 -14.24
CA VAL A 265 12.37 -1.21 -14.26
C VAL A 265 12.82 -0.67 -12.91
N CYS A 266 12.09 0.29 -12.34
CA CYS A 266 12.39 0.84 -11.03
C CYS A 266 12.42 -0.23 -9.93
N ASN A 267 11.54 -1.22 -9.98
CA ASN A 267 11.58 -2.36 -9.06
C ASN A 267 12.87 -3.19 -9.20
N MET A 268 13.34 -3.45 -10.42
CA MET A 268 14.59 -4.17 -10.66
C MET A 268 15.81 -3.35 -10.20
N LEU A 269 15.82 -2.06 -10.49
CA LEU A 269 16.86 -1.13 -10.01
C LEU A 269 16.87 -1.05 -8.48
N THR A 270 15.70 -1.11 -7.83
CA THR A 270 15.58 -1.12 -6.37
C THR A 270 16.32 -2.32 -5.79
N MET A 271 16.05 -3.54 -6.26
CA MET A 271 16.77 -4.72 -5.73
C MET A 271 18.27 -4.67 -6.03
N ARG A 272 18.67 -4.21 -7.23
CA ARG A 272 20.08 -4.01 -7.56
C ARG A 272 20.76 -3.04 -6.59
N GLU A 273 20.10 -1.93 -6.26
CA GLU A 273 20.62 -0.93 -5.33
C GLU A 273 20.62 -1.43 -3.88
N PHE A 274 19.60 -2.16 -3.43
CA PHE A 274 19.61 -2.77 -2.11
C PHE A 274 20.78 -3.76 -1.99
N THR A 275 20.96 -4.67 -2.95
CA THR A 275 22.11 -5.58 -2.97
C THR A 275 23.43 -4.82 -2.93
N ARG A 276 23.60 -3.78 -3.76
CA ARG A 276 24.83 -2.98 -3.82
C ARG A 276 25.11 -2.23 -2.51
N ARG A 277 24.09 -1.61 -1.91
CA ARG A 277 24.24 -0.76 -0.71
C ARG A 277 24.47 -1.58 0.55
N TYR A 278 23.85 -2.76 0.63
CA TYR A 278 23.85 -3.61 1.83
C TYR A 278 24.74 -4.85 1.72
N ALA A 279 25.47 -5.03 0.61
CA ALA A 279 26.48 -6.09 0.47
C ALA A 279 27.47 -6.07 1.64
N GLY A 280 27.60 -7.20 2.34
CA GLY A 280 28.48 -7.37 3.51
C GLY A 280 28.04 -6.61 4.78
N LYS A 281 26.90 -5.89 4.74
CA LYS A 281 26.38 -5.10 5.87
C LYS A 281 25.04 -5.61 6.42
N SER A 282 24.35 -6.42 5.63
CA SER A 282 23.02 -6.95 5.92
C SER A 282 23.03 -8.47 5.77
N LYS A 283 22.26 -9.17 6.59
CA LYS A 283 21.96 -10.60 6.40
C LYS A 283 20.76 -10.83 5.46
N VAL A 284 20.01 -9.77 5.15
CA VAL A 284 18.83 -9.83 4.29
C VAL A 284 19.25 -10.15 2.86
N GLN A 285 18.59 -11.16 2.29
CA GLN A 285 18.76 -11.55 0.90
C GLN A 285 17.80 -10.74 0.04
N PHE A 286 18.34 -9.91 -0.86
CA PHE A 286 17.57 -9.09 -1.78
C PHE A 286 17.48 -9.78 -3.15
N ALA A 287 16.26 -9.99 -3.65
CA ALA A 287 16.05 -10.67 -4.92
C ALA A 287 14.89 -10.05 -5.72
N SER A 288 15.02 -10.11 -7.05
CA SER A 288 13.91 -9.89 -7.96
C SER A 288 13.43 -11.21 -8.54
N LEU A 289 12.11 -11.36 -8.69
CA LEU A 289 11.49 -12.52 -9.33
C LEU A 289 10.77 -12.11 -10.61
N TYR A 290 10.96 -12.86 -11.69
CA TYR A 290 10.02 -12.90 -12.82
C TYR A 290 9.31 -14.26 -12.81
N PRO A 291 7.98 -14.31 -12.63
CA PRO A 291 7.25 -15.57 -12.45
C PRO A 291 6.82 -16.23 -13.77
N GLY A 292 7.23 -15.69 -14.93
CA GLY A 292 6.68 -16.07 -16.23
C GLY A 292 5.46 -15.21 -16.64
N CYS A 293 4.98 -15.42 -17.86
CA CYS A 293 3.74 -14.81 -18.33
C CYS A 293 2.56 -15.60 -17.77
N ILE A 294 1.85 -15.02 -16.79
CA ILE A 294 0.67 -15.66 -16.18
C ILE A 294 -0.59 -15.00 -16.76
N ALA A 295 -0.98 -15.47 -17.94
CA ALA A 295 -2.08 -14.89 -18.71
C ALA A 295 -3.44 -15.01 -17.99
N GLU A 296 -3.67 -16.02 -17.15
CA GLU A 296 -4.95 -16.17 -16.44
C GLU A 296 -5.13 -15.18 -15.27
N THR A 297 -4.11 -14.37 -14.94
CA THR A 297 -4.26 -13.34 -13.91
C THR A 297 -5.04 -12.14 -14.44
N GLY A 298 -5.78 -11.48 -13.55
CA GLY A 298 -6.47 -10.24 -13.89
C GLY A 298 -5.55 -9.06 -14.23
N LEU A 299 -4.22 -9.21 -14.16
CA LEU A 299 -3.26 -8.14 -14.46
C LEU A 299 -3.25 -7.80 -15.96
N PHE A 300 -3.26 -8.81 -16.84
CA PHE A 300 -3.18 -8.63 -18.30
C PHE A 300 -4.55 -8.62 -19.00
N ARG A 301 -5.63 -8.42 -18.24
CA ARG A 301 -7.00 -8.58 -18.74
C ARG A 301 -7.38 -7.66 -19.91
N GLU A 302 -6.68 -6.54 -20.06
CA GLU A 302 -6.90 -5.59 -21.15
C GLU A 302 -6.19 -6.01 -22.46
N HIS A 303 -5.40 -7.08 -22.44
CA HIS A 303 -4.67 -7.62 -23.60
C HIS A 303 -5.08 -9.05 -23.99
N TYR A 304 -6.17 -9.61 -23.45
CA TYR A 304 -6.56 -11.01 -23.75
C TYR A 304 -6.65 -11.36 -25.24
N GLY A 305 -6.93 -10.39 -26.12
CA GLY A 305 -6.95 -10.60 -27.58
C GLY A 305 -5.59 -10.92 -28.21
N ALA A 306 -4.47 -10.54 -27.57
CA ALA A 306 -3.11 -10.77 -28.08
C ALA A 306 -2.46 -12.06 -27.52
N PHE A 307 -3.14 -12.77 -26.61
CA PHE A 307 -2.65 -14.00 -25.97
C PHE A 307 -3.48 -15.25 -26.35
N LYS A 308 -4.31 -15.17 -27.40
CA LYS A 308 -5.01 -16.30 -28.02
C LYS A 308 -4.30 -16.74 -29.30
#